data_AF-A0A4R4T0V1-F1
#
_entry.id   AF-A0A4R4T0V1-F1
#
_cell.length_a   1.000
_cell.length_b   1.000
_cell.length_c   1.000
_cell.angle_alpha   90.00
_cell.angle_beta   90.00
_cell.angle_gamma   90.00
#
_symmetry.space_group_name_H-M   'P 1'
#
loop_
_entity.id
_entity.type
_entity.pdbx_description
1 polymer ?
#
loop_
_entity_poly.entity_id
_entity_poly.type
_entity_poly.pdbx_seq_one_letter_code
_entity_poly.pdbx_strand_id
1 'polypeptide(L)'
;MGGVVLHESSPASLFWPRCTAVPGCTGRAAEPAGGCPAHLDPREFERFMDALRPGAEVDLRGVTVPSWLLEAVLDAVTGRDGRPHLGRTRFDGAVLPSDAALRGFCVEGDSSFDGACFLGVASFHDARFFGNASFRDVRFGRDASFEGARFHRHTSFEQTVFTGAAGFAEARWLVDASFRHAAFVGPAAFDHAAFGRDAAMEGTSFGGEAAFRRVRVARHARFERAKFRRGLRLGPLVAIGGISLADAVVHGGLHVHAAARRVTARGTTVYGDADFALRYADLDLAGAAFTGAASVRSLPEPIPGVMEPSWPPAGVRLTSVQRIDAPLLQVTGVDLGECALPRRPERRAGGRPPAPRRSWLRRATGRS
;
A
#
# COMPACT_ATOMS: atom_id res chain seq x y z
N MET A 1 11.96 -35.64 -23.19
CA MET A 1 12.98 -34.59 -23.36
C MET A 1 12.27 -33.31 -23.76
N GLY A 2 11.75 -32.57 -22.77
CA GLY A 2 11.06 -31.30 -22.98
C GLY A 2 11.94 -30.18 -22.47
N GLY A 3 12.51 -29.39 -23.39
CA GLY A 3 13.32 -28.22 -23.07
C GLY A 3 12.42 -27.10 -22.57
N VAL A 4 12.69 -26.64 -21.35
CA VAL A 4 12.08 -25.45 -20.78
C VAL A 4 12.70 -24.24 -21.47
N VAL A 5 11.92 -23.53 -22.28
CA VAL A 5 12.28 -22.22 -22.80
C VAL A 5 12.14 -21.25 -21.62
N LEU A 6 13.27 -20.87 -21.02
CA LEU A 6 13.32 -19.79 -20.05
C LEU A 6 13.00 -18.49 -20.78
N HIS A 7 11.85 -17.89 -20.43
CA HIS A 7 11.46 -16.59 -20.90
C HIS A 7 12.41 -15.55 -20.26
N GLU A 8 13.42 -15.14 -21.01
CA GLU A 8 14.37 -14.11 -20.65
C GLU A 8 13.59 -12.79 -20.52
N SER A 9 13.23 -12.47 -19.29
CA SER A 9 12.65 -11.17 -18.94
C SER A 9 13.82 -10.20 -18.86
N SER A 10 14.12 -9.56 -19.98
CA SER A 10 15.14 -8.50 -20.06
C SER A 10 14.60 -7.24 -19.37
N PRO A 11 15.15 -6.78 -18.23
CA PRO A 11 14.89 -5.44 -17.75
C PRO A 11 15.83 -4.49 -18.48
N ALA A 12 15.31 -3.34 -18.90
CA ALA A 12 16.08 -2.26 -19.50
C ALA A 12 17.42 -2.09 -18.78
N SER A 13 18.51 -2.31 -19.50
CA SER A 13 19.88 -2.23 -19.00
C SER A 13 20.12 -0.82 -18.45
N LEU A 14 20.02 -0.66 -17.13
CA LEU A 14 20.47 0.54 -16.45
C LEU A 14 21.99 0.61 -16.61
N PHE A 15 22.43 1.40 -17.60
CA PHE A 15 23.83 1.57 -17.94
C PHE A 15 24.45 2.57 -16.96
N TRP A 16 25.31 2.08 -16.07
CA TRP A 16 26.28 2.89 -15.35
C TRP A 16 27.65 2.24 -15.46
N PRO A 17 28.75 3.01 -15.34
CA PRO A 17 30.09 2.45 -15.26
C PRO A 17 30.13 1.46 -14.10
N ARG A 18 30.47 0.19 -14.38
CA ARG A 18 30.51 -0.88 -13.38
C ARG A 18 31.90 -1.02 -12.79
N CYS A 19 31.94 -1.48 -11.55
CA CYS A 19 33.15 -1.83 -10.83
C CYS A 19 33.99 -2.82 -11.63
N THR A 20 35.24 -2.46 -11.91
CA THR A 20 36.22 -3.33 -12.57
C THR A 20 37.14 -4.04 -11.59
N ALA A 21 37.12 -3.64 -10.31
CA ALA A 21 38.00 -4.20 -9.28
C ALA A 21 37.69 -5.67 -8.95
N VAL A 22 36.43 -6.10 -9.10
CA VAL A 22 36.00 -7.48 -8.82
C VAL A 22 35.15 -8.01 -9.98
N PRO A 23 35.52 -9.14 -10.61
CA PRO A 23 34.72 -9.76 -11.66
C PRO A 23 33.29 -10.06 -11.21
N GLY A 24 32.30 -9.65 -12.01
CA GLY A 24 30.88 -9.86 -11.71
C GLY A 24 30.25 -8.84 -10.77
N CYS A 25 31.02 -7.88 -10.23
CA CYS A 25 30.43 -6.78 -9.46
C CYS A 25 29.56 -5.88 -10.36
N THR A 26 28.31 -5.65 -9.95
CA THR A 26 27.37 -4.77 -10.65
C THR A 26 27.38 -3.33 -10.11
N GLY A 27 28.17 -3.09 -9.06
CA GLY A 27 28.27 -1.80 -8.37
C GLY A 27 28.77 -0.70 -9.28
N ARG A 28 28.19 0.49 -9.15
CA ARG A 28 28.64 1.68 -9.86
C ARG A 28 30.06 2.03 -9.43
N ALA A 29 30.95 2.19 -10.41
CA ALA A 29 32.31 2.66 -10.19
C ALA A 29 32.31 4.11 -9.69
N ALA A 30 33.13 4.39 -8.68
CA ALA A 30 33.50 5.74 -8.31
C ALA A 30 34.57 6.23 -9.29
N GLU A 31 34.36 7.40 -9.87
CA GLU A 31 35.33 8.02 -10.77
C GLU A 31 36.39 8.76 -9.93
N PRO A 32 37.69 8.68 -10.27
CA PRO A 32 38.32 7.97 -11.40
C PRO A 32 38.81 6.54 -11.07
N ALA A 33 38.48 6.01 -9.90
CA ALA A 33 39.06 4.79 -9.32
C ALA A 33 38.68 3.48 -10.04
N GLY A 34 37.57 3.46 -10.80
CA GLY A 34 37.07 2.25 -11.49
C GLY A 34 36.49 1.18 -10.56
N GLY A 35 36.81 1.18 -9.26
CA GLY A 35 36.15 0.40 -8.22
C GLY A 35 34.85 1.04 -7.74
N CYS A 36 33.88 0.25 -7.26
CA CYS A 36 32.72 0.78 -6.54
C CYS A 36 33.09 1.12 -5.08
N PRO A 37 32.29 1.91 -4.34
CA PRO A 37 32.60 2.28 -2.95
C PRO A 37 32.91 1.13 -1.98
N ALA A 38 32.46 -0.10 -2.26
CA ALA A 38 32.79 -1.29 -1.48
C ALA A 38 34.14 -1.96 -1.86
N HIS A 39 34.70 -1.64 -3.03
CA HIS A 39 35.92 -2.23 -3.59
C HIS A 39 36.97 -1.16 -3.97
N LEU A 40 36.89 0.03 -3.38
CA LEU A 40 37.95 1.03 -3.49
C LEU A 40 39.15 0.62 -2.64
N ASP A 41 40.36 0.94 -3.09
CA ASP A 41 41.53 0.85 -2.21
C ASP A 41 41.44 1.89 -1.07
N PRO A 42 42.18 1.76 0.04
CA PRO A 42 42.07 2.66 1.18
C PRO A 42 42.22 4.15 0.85
N ARG A 43 43.14 4.54 -0.05
CA ARG A 43 43.36 5.95 -0.43
C ARG A 43 42.25 6.46 -1.35
N GLU A 44 41.73 5.60 -2.21
CA GLU A 44 40.55 5.91 -3.03
C GLU A 44 39.29 6.07 -2.18
N PHE A 45 39.12 5.19 -1.19
CA PHE A 45 38.01 5.23 -0.26
C PHE A 45 38.04 6.49 0.61
N GLU A 46 39.20 6.87 1.16
CA GLU A 46 39.39 8.13 1.88
C GLU A 46 38.95 9.32 1.02
N ARG A 47 39.40 9.40 -0.24
CA ARG A 47 38.98 10.46 -1.18
C ARG A 47 37.48 10.46 -1.46
N PHE A 48 36.87 9.27 -1.55
CA PHE A 48 35.42 9.14 -1.70
C PHE A 48 34.69 9.71 -0.47
N MET A 49 35.16 9.37 0.73
CA MET A 49 34.59 9.84 1.99
C MET A 49 34.78 11.35 2.19
N ASP A 50 35.93 11.91 1.81
CA ASP A 50 36.20 13.37 1.89
C ASP A 50 35.27 14.21 1.01
N ALA A 51 34.70 13.62 -0.04
CA ALA A 51 33.71 14.28 -0.89
C ALA A 51 32.31 14.31 -0.26
N LEU A 52 32.06 13.51 0.79
CA LEU A 52 30.79 13.46 1.49
C LEU A 52 30.73 14.54 2.56
N ARG A 53 29.58 15.21 2.60
CA ARG A 53 29.20 16.21 3.59
C ARG A 53 27.68 16.21 3.68
N PRO A 54 27.06 16.77 4.74
CA PRO A 54 25.62 16.95 4.78
C PRO A 54 25.10 17.64 3.50
N GLY A 55 24.12 17.02 2.84
CA GLY A 55 23.56 17.42 1.55
C GLY A 55 24.25 16.82 0.31
N ALA A 56 25.31 16.01 0.49
CA ALA A 56 26.00 15.35 -0.63
C ALA A 56 25.10 14.33 -1.33
N GLU A 57 25.28 14.17 -2.64
CA GLU A 57 24.65 13.09 -3.40
C GLU A 57 25.33 11.75 -3.07
N VAL A 58 24.53 10.70 -2.92
CA VAL A 58 25.00 9.34 -2.64
C VAL A 58 24.55 8.41 -3.76
N ASP A 59 25.51 7.81 -4.45
CA ASP A 59 25.26 6.88 -5.57
C ASP A 59 25.91 5.52 -5.28
N LEU A 60 25.08 4.58 -4.80
CA LEU A 60 25.42 3.21 -4.44
C LEU A 60 24.70 2.20 -5.34
N ARG A 61 24.36 2.60 -6.57
CA ARG A 61 23.69 1.71 -7.53
C ARG A 61 24.45 0.43 -7.79
N GLY A 62 23.77 -0.71 -7.74
CA GLY A 62 24.33 -2.04 -7.95
C GLY A 62 25.35 -2.48 -6.89
N VAL A 63 25.67 -1.66 -5.90
CA VAL A 63 26.68 -1.96 -4.90
C VAL A 63 26.09 -2.98 -3.92
N THR A 64 26.87 -4.02 -3.58
CA THR A 64 26.60 -4.77 -2.35
C THR A 64 27.14 -3.93 -1.21
N VAL A 65 26.25 -3.27 -0.47
CA VAL A 65 26.58 -2.27 0.55
C VAL A 65 26.73 -2.97 1.90
N PRO A 66 27.95 -3.28 2.36
CA PRO A 66 28.14 -3.84 3.69
C PRO A 66 27.76 -2.81 4.77
N SER A 67 27.47 -3.29 5.99
CA SER A 67 27.04 -2.43 7.11
C SER A 67 28.03 -1.30 7.38
N TRP A 68 29.33 -1.61 7.43
CA TRP A 68 30.37 -0.60 7.67
C TRP A 68 30.38 0.52 6.63
N LEU A 69 30.07 0.22 5.36
CA LEU A 69 30.03 1.22 4.30
C LEU A 69 28.80 2.12 4.46
N LEU A 70 27.65 1.51 4.76
CA LEU A 70 26.43 2.26 5.02
C LEU A 70 26.60 3.20 6.22
N GLU A 71 27.13 2.69 7.33
CA GLU A 71 27.41 3.45 8.55
C GLU A 71 28.37 4.61 8.26
N ALA A 72 29.51 4.35 7.60
CA ALA A 72 30.47 5.39 7.26
C ALA A 72 29.86 6.51 6.39
N VAL A 73 29.08 6.14 5.36
CA VAL A 73 28.41 7.12 4.48
C VAL A 73 27.38 7.94 5.26
N LEU A 74 26.58 7.31 6.12
CA LEU A 74 25.57 8.01 6.92
C LEU A 74 26.21 8.93 7.96
N ASP A 75 27.31 8.52 8.58
CA ASP A 75 28.05 9.35 9.53
C ASP A 75 28.65 10.58 8.84
N ALA A 76 29.26 10.42 7.66
CA ALA A 76 29.85 11.52 6.90
C ALA A 76 28.84 12.57 6.42
N VAL A 77 27.58 12.15 6.19
CA VAL A 77 26.50 13.06 5.78
C VAL A 77 25.63 13.53 6.96
N THR A 78 25.97 13.17 8.19
CA THR A 78 25.24 13.59 9.39
C THR A 78 25.50 15.06 9.74
N GLY A 79 24.42 15.84 9.79
CA GLY A 79 24.44 17.26 10.11
C GLY A 79 24.50 17.54 11.62
N ARG A 80 24.54 18.83 11.96
CA ARG A 80 24.59 19.29 13.36
C ARG A 80 23.35 18.96 14.19
N ASP A 81 22.23 18.66 13.54
CA ASP A 81 20.99 18.22 14.16
C ASP A 81 20.98 16.70 14.48
N GLY A 82 22.09 16.00 14.22
CA GLY A 82 22.25 14.57 14.47
C GLY A 82 21.50 13.69 13.47
N ARG A 83 21.09 14.23 12.32
CA ARG A 83 20.43 13.48 11.24
C ARG A 83 21.31 13.39 10.00
N PRO A 84 21.32 12.26 9.28
CA PRO A 84 21.93 12.19 7.95
C PRO A 84 21.17 13.08 6.96
N HIS A 85 21.84 14.03 6.33
CA HIS A 85 21.27 14.86 5.25
C HIS A 85 21.89 14.45 3.93
N LEU A 86 21.08 13.96 3.00
CA LEU A 86 21.53 13.52 1.68
C LEU A 86 20.89 14.41 0.62
N GLY A 87 21.65 14.68 -0.44
CA GLY A 87 21.16 15.35 -1.64
C GLY A 87 20.29 14.39 -2.45
N ARG A 88 20.73 14.02 -3.66
CA ARG A 88 20.12 12.92 -4.42
C ARG A 88 20.62 11.57 -3.90
N THR A 89 19.76 10.57 -3.81
CA THR A 89 20.15 9.22 -3.36
C THR A 89 19.80 8.16 -4.40
N ARG A 90 20.77 7.28 -4.69
CA ARG A 90 20.60 6.20 -5.65
C ARG A 90 21.13 4.89 -5.09
N PHE A 91 20.22 3.97 -4.81
CA PHE A 91 20.46 2.61 -4.39
C PHE A 91 19.88 1.62 -5.43
N ASP A 92 19.68 2.07 -6.68
CA ASP A 92 19.10 1.23 -7.74
C ASP A 92 19.88 -0.09 -7.88
N GLY A 93 19.22 -1.23 -7.67
CA GLY A 93 19.83 -2.56 -7.71
C GLY A 93 20.88 -2.84 -6.63
N ALA A 94 20.97 -2.01 -5.58
CA ALA A 94 21.88 -2.24 -4.47
C ALA A 94 21.44 -3.46 -3.63
N VAL A 95 22.41 -4.15 -3.03
CA VAL A 95 22.16 -5.28 -2.13
C VAL A 95 22.67 -4.91 -0.75
N LEU A 96 21.79 -4.94 0.26
CA LEU A 96 22.13 -4.68 1.64
C LEU A 96 22.04 -6.01 2.41
N PRO A 97 23.16 -6.71 2.62
CA PRO A 97 23.18 -8.05 3.21
C PRO A 97 22.87 -8.03 4.72
N SER A 98 23.19 -6.93 5.39
CA SER A 98 22.97 -6.72 6.83
C SER A 98 21.80 -5.77 7.08
N ASP A 99 21.51 -5.53 8.36
CA ASP A 99 20.51 -4.53 8.76
C ASP A 99 20.87 -3.14 8.24
N ALA A 100 19.88 -2.43 7.71
CA ALA A 100 20.01 -1.11 7.13
C ALA A 100 19.29 -0.08 8.00
N ALA A 101 20.05 0.58 8.88
CA ALA A 101 19.55 1.60 9.79
C ALA A 101 19.53 3.00 9.12
N LEU A 102 18.49 3.28 8.35
CA LEU A 102 18.24 4.57 7.67
C LEU A 102 17.30 5.46 8.50
N ARG A 103 17.53 5.53 9.82
CA ARG A 103 16.64 6.21 10.75
C ARG A 103 16.80 7.73 10.66
N GLY A 104 15.69 8.45 10.57
CA GLY A 104 15.64 9.91 10.68
C GLY A 104 16.31 10.68 9.54
N PHE A 105 16.86 9.99 8.53
CA PHE A 105 17.57 10.63 7.43
C PHE A 105 16.67 11.53 6.61
N CYS A 106 17.25 12.63 6.15
CA CYS A 106 16.62 13.66 5.34
C CYS A 106 17.21 13.59 3.95
N VAL A 107 16.37 13.47 2.93
CA VAL A 107 16.80 13.49 1.53
C VAL A 107 16.17 14.68 0.82
N GLU A 108 17.00 15.65 0.44
CA GLU A 108 16.56 16.89 -0.20
C GLU A 108 16.20 16.67 -1.68
N GLY A 109 16.96 15.81 -2.36
CA GLY A 109 16.77 15.46 -3.76
C GLY A 109 15.88 14.25 -4.00
N ASP A 110 15.77 13.85 -5.26
CA ASP A 110 15.10 12.60 -5.63
C ASP A 110 15.86 11.38 -5.07
N SER A 111 15.10 10.37 -4.66
CA SER A 111 15.59 9.14 -4.06
C SER A 111 15.10 7.94 -4.83
N SER A 112 16.01 7.06 -5.24
CA SER A 112 15.66 5.84 -5.95
C SER A 112 16.33 4.63 -5.31
N PHE A 113 15.53 3.65 -4.95
CA PHE A 113 15.93 2.34 -4.44
C PHE A 113 15.49 1.23 -5.42
N ASP A 114 15.18 1.57 -6.67
CA ASP A 114 14.51 0.63 -7.58
C ASP A 114 15.32 -0.67 -7.76
N GLY A 115 14.65 -1.81 -7.57
CA GLY A 115 15.27 -3.14 -7.64
C GLY A 115 16.25 -3.47 -6.50
N ALA A 116 16.39 -2.61 -5.48
CA ALA A 116 17.25 -2.90 -4.33
C ALA A 116 16.76 -4.12 -3.54
N CYS A 117 17.70 -4.83 -2.92
CA CYS A 117 17.43 -6.00 -2.08
C CYS A 117 17.97 -5.76 -0.66
N PHE A 118 17.07 -5.63 0.30
CA PHE A 118 17.39 -5.57 1.73
C PHE A 118 17.24 -6.97 2.32
N LEU A 119 18.36 -7.65 2.59
CA LEU A 119 18.36 -9.01 3.13
C LEU A 119 18.24 -9.01 4.66
N GLY A 120 18.73 -7.95 5.32
CA GLY A 120 18.50 -7.66 6.74
C GLY A 120 17.25 -6.83 7.00
N VAL A 121 17.07 -6.43 8.25
CA VAL A 121 15.99 -5.50 8.67
C VAL A 121 16.26 -4.11 8.08
N ALA A 122 15.25 -3.49 7.47
CA ALA A 122 15.38 -2.15 6.90
C ALA A 122 14.54 -1.15 7.70
N SER A 123 15.18 -0.12 8.26
CA SER A 123 14.50 0.89 9.08
C SER A 123 14.63 2.27 8.47
N PHE A 124 13.55 2.76 7.87
CA PHE A 124 13.32 4.13 7.43
C PHE A 124 12.47 4.91 8.44
N HIS A 125 12.49 4.51 9.71
CA HIS A 125 11.76 5.17 10.78
C HIS A 125 12.10 6.67 10.81
N ASP A 126 11.07 7.52 10.83
CA ASP A 126 11.18 8.98 10.84
C ASP A 126 11.95 9.62 9.67
N ALA A 127 12.15 8.86 8.59
CA ALA A 127 12.77 9.34 7.36
C ALA A 127 11.98 10.47 6.70
N ARG A 128 12.68 11.38 6.03
CA ARG A 128 12.07 12.53 5.34
C ARG A 128 12.57 12.61 3.91
N PHE A 129 11.68 12.40 2.97
CA PHE A 129 11.94 12.55 1.53
C PHE A 129 11.29 13.86 1.06
N PHE A 130 12.10 14.84 0.70
CA PHE A 130 11.64 16.13 0.16
C PHE A 130 11.48 16.10 -1.36
N GLY A 131 12.29 15.30 -2.06
CA GLY A 131 12.11 14.94 -3.47
C GLY A 131 11.17 13.74 -3.67
N ASN A 132 11.10 13.25 -4.91
CA ASN A 132 10.36 12.01 -5.22
C ASN A 132 11.09 10.81 -4.63
N ALA A 133 10.35 9.80 -4.17
CA ALA A 133 10.92 8.58 -3.61
C ALA A 133 10.41 7.34 -4.34
N SER A 134 11.33 6.54 -4.88
CA SER A 134 11.02 5.33 -5.62
C SER A 134 11.60 4.09 -4.94
N PHE A 135 10.74 3.11 -4.70
CA PHE A 135 11.04 1.78 -4.14
C PHE A 135 10.49 0.68 -5.05
N ARG A 136 10.46 0.91 -6.37
CA ARG A 136 9.87 -0.04 -7.31
C ARG A 136 10.68 -1.33 -7.34
N ASP A 137 10.01 -2.47 -7.41
CA ASP A 137 10.65 -3.78 -7.49
C ASP A 137 11.65 -4.07 -6.33
N VAL A 138 11.55 -3.32 -5.22
CA VAL A 138 12.38 -3.54 -4.03
C VAL A 138 11.96 -4.83 -3.35
N ARG A 139 12.94 -5.56 -2.82
CA ARG A 139 12.70 -6.74 -1.99
C ARG A 139 13.19 -6.48 -0.57
N PHE A 140 12.26 -6.48 0.38
CA PHE A 140 12.55 -6.55 1.80
C PHE A 140 12.44 -8.00 2.26
N GLY A 141 13.60 -8.64 2.51
CA GLY A 141 13.70 -10.04 2.93
C GLY A 141 13.33 -10.26 4.40
N ARG A 142 13.44 -9.21 5.21
CA ARG A 142 13.03 -9.16 6.63
C ARG A 142 12.07 -8.00 6.86
N ASP A 143 11.92 -7.60 8.11
CA ASP A 143 11.02 -6.52 8.51
C ASP A 143 11.49 -5.18 7.91
N ALA A 144 10.53 -4.39 7.46
CA ALA A 144 10.74 -3.07 6.90
C ALA A 144 9.87 -2.05 7.64
N SER A 145 10.48 -1.04 8.26
CA SER A 145 9.76 0.02 8.96
C SER A 145 9.91 1.36 8.23
N PHE A 146 8.77 1.96 7.92
CA PHE A 146 8.57 3.34 7.44
C PHE A 146 7.73 4.13 8.45
N GLU A 147 7.74 3.71 9.72
CA GLU A 147 6.97 4.36 10.77
C GLU A 147 7.39 5.83 10.92
N GLY A 148 6.42 6.74 10.97
CA GLY A 148 6.66 8.18 11.06
C GLY A 148 7.27 8.82 9.79
N ALA A 149 7.57 8.02 8.76
CA ALA A 149 8.22 8.52 7.54
C ALA A 149 7.35 9.56 6.80
N ARG A 150 8.00 10.55 6.21
CA ARG A 150 7.34 11.69 5.55
C ARG A 150 7.81 11.80 4.10
N PHE A 151 6.85 11.75 3.20
CA PHE A 151 7.06 11.88 1.76
C PHE A 151 6.38 13.15 1.25
N HIS A 152 7.17 14.13 0.83
CA HIS A 152 6.66 15.45 0.42
C HIS A 152 6.24 15.51 -1.04
N ARG A 153 6.65 14.54 -1.85
CA ARG A 153 6.35 14.42 -3.28
C ARG A 153 5.81 13.02 -3.58
N HIS A 154 5.86 12.60 -4.84
CA HIS A 154 5.35 11.31 -5.27
C HIS A 154 6.18 10.17 -4.67
N THR A 155 5.50 9.13 -4.19
CA THR A 155 6.13 7.91 -3.69
C THR A 155 5.60 6.68 -4.40
N SER A 156 6.51 5.81 -4.84
CA SER A 156 6.16 4.54 -5.49
C SER A 156 6.79 3.36 -4.75
N PHE A 157 5.94 2.43 -4.33
CA PHE A 157 6.24 1.08 -3.83
C PHE A 157 5.66 0.04 -4.80
N GLU A 158 5.65 0.33 -6.10
CA GLU A 158 5.05 -0.56 -7.09
C GLU A 158 5.88 -1.83 -7.24
N GLN A 159 5.22 -2.98 -7.31
CA GLN A 159 5.87 -4.30 -7.37
C GLN A 159 6.83 -4.59 -6.20
N THR A 160 6.82 -3.80 -5.12
CA THR A 160 7.64 -4.05 -3.94
C THR A 160 7.19 -5.33 -3.23
N VAL A 161 8.13 -6.14 -2.78
CA VAL A 161 7.86 -7.36 -2.00
C VAL A 161 8.33 -7.18 -0.57
N PHE A 162 7.39 -7.25 0.36
CA PHE A 162 7.62 -7.24 1.80
C PHE A 162 7.47 -8.67 2.34
N THR A 163 8.60 -9.34 2.59
CA THR A 163 8.62 -10.72 3.08
C THR A 163 8.33 -10.77 4.58
N GLY A 164 8.96 -9.88 5.35
CA GLY A 164 8.69 -9.67 6.78
C GLY A 164 7.54 -8.70 7.02
N ALA A 165 7.43 -8.22 8.27
CA ALA A 165 6.46 -7.20 8.64
C ALA A 165 6.79 -5.86 7.97
N ALA A 166 5.77 -5.19 7.43
CA ALA A 166 5.87 -3.88 6.81
C ALA A 166 5.12 -2.83 7.66
N GLY A 167 5.85 -1.98 8.35
CA GLY A 167 5.30 -0.92 9.19
C GLY A 167 5.22 0.41 8.45
N PHE A 168 4.03 0.98 8.34
CA PHE A 168 3.76 2.32 7.82
C PHE A 168 2.97 3.17 8.82
N ALA A 169 3.03 2.81 10.10
CA ALA A 169 2.30 3.52 11.13
C ALA A 169 2.72 5.00 11.16
N GLU A 170 1.75 5.90 11.25
CA GLU A 170 1.97 7.36 11.25
C GLU A 170 2.68 7.95 10.02
N ALA A 171 2.92 7.14 8.97
CA ALA A 171 3.55 7.61 7.75
C ALA A 171 2.66 8.64 7.03
N ARG A 172 3.29 9.65 6.43
CA ARG A 172 2.60 10.77 5.80
C ARG A 172 3.07 10.96 4.36
N TRP A 173 2.15 10.86 3.43
CA TRP A 173 2.34 11.25 2.04
C TRP A 173 1.60 12.56 1.79
N LEU A 174 2.30 13.61 1.37
CA LEU A 174 1.67 14.90 1.07
C LEU A 174 0.99 14.92 -0.30
N VAL A 175 1.39 14.01 -1.19
CA VAL A 175 0.87 13.86 -2.56
C VAL A 175 0.32 12.43 -2.74
N ASP A 176 0.66 11.77 -3.83
CA ASP A 176 0.16 10.43 -4.18
C ASP A 176 1.15 9.35 -3.72
N ALA A 177 0.62 8.26 -3.17
CA ALA A 177 1.37 7.07 -2.79
C ALA A 177 0.86 5.86 -3.58
N SER A 178 1.76 5.21 -4.31
CA SER A 178 1.44 4.05 -5.15
C SER A 178 2.04 2.79 -4.54
N PHE A 179 1.21 1.78 -4.29
CA PHE A 179 1.55 0.42 -3.87
C PHE A 179 1.05 -0.61 -4.88
N ARG A 180 0.82 -0.19 -6.14
CA ARG A 180 0.23 -1.05 -7.15
C ARG A 180 1.04 -2.32 -7.31
N HIS A 181 0.34 -3.45 -7.28
CA HIS A 181 0.93 -4.77 -7.40
C HIS A 181 2.02 -5.11 -6.36
N ALA A 182 2.12 -4.34 -5.26
CA ALA A 182 2.97 -4.72 -4.14
C ALA A 182 2.49 -6.03 -3.51
N ALA A 183 3.41 -6.78 -2.92
CA ALA A 183 3.14 -8.03 -2.23
C ALA A 183 3.57 -7.93 -0.77
N PHE A 184 2.60 -7.91 0.13
CA PHE A 184 2.81 -8.01 1.58
C PHE A 184 2.65 -9.45 2.02
N VAL A 185 3.75 -10.21 2.04
CA VAL A 185 3.74 -11.61 2.49
C VAL A 185 3.56 -11.65 4.01
N GLY A 186 4.30 -10.82 4.74
CA GLY A 186 4.11 -10.57 6.16
C GLY A 186 2.98 -9.58 6.46
N PRO A 187 2.74 -9.28 7.75
CA PRO A 187 1.75 -8.28 8.16
C PRO A 187 2.09 -6.88 7.65
N ALA A 188 1.06 -6.07 7.35
CA ALA A 188 1.20 -4.68 6.91
C ALA A 188 0.35 -3.77 7.80
N ALA A 189 0.98 -2.80 8.45
CA ALA A 189 0.31 -1.87 9.37
C ALA A 189 0.38 -0.44 8.84
N PHE A 190 -0.77 0.12 8.47
CA PHE A 190 -0.93 1.52 8.03
C PHE A 190 -1.64 2.36 9.10
N ASP A 191 -1.57 1.96 10.36
CA ASP A 191 -2.30 2.63 11.42
C ASP A 191 -1.88 4.11 11.53
N HIS A 192 -2.85 5.02 11.65
CA HIS A 192 -2.61 6.48 11.70
C HIS A 192 -1.92 7.07 10.45
N ALA A 193 -1.80 6.32 9.35
CA ALA A 193 -1.24 6.82 8.11
C ALA A 193 -2.11 7.93 7.47
N ALA A 194 -1.46 8.90 6.83
CA ALA A 194 -2.13 10.01 6.15
C ALA A 194 -1.68 10.13 4.69
N PHE A 195 -2.65 10.07 3.78
CA PHE A 195 -2.48 10.25 2.34
C PHE A 195 -3.08 11.60 1.92
N GLY A 196 -2.24 12.50 1.45
CA GLY A 196 -2.57 13.87 1.04
C GLY A 196 -3.35 13.94 -0.27
N ARG A 197 -3.36 12.85 -1.05
CA ARG A 197 -4.21 12.65 -2.23
C ARG A 197 -4.72 11.21 -2.30
N ASP A 198 -4.24 10.41 -3.27
CA ASP A 198 -4.67 9.04 -3.49
C ASP A 198 -3.75 8.03 -2.77
N ALA A 199 -4.38 7.02 -2.18
CA ALA A 199 -3.74 5.79 -1.68
C ALA A 199 -4.03 4.68 -2.70
N ALA A 200 -3.09 4.48 -3.63
CA ALA A 200 -3.24 3.60 -4.78
C ALA A 200 -2.69 2.19 -4.47
N MET A 201 -3.56 1.24 -4.11
CA MET A 201 -3.22 -0.15 -3.77
C MET A 201 -3.86 -1.13 -4.77
N GLU A 202 -3.95 -0.73 -6.03
CA GLU A 202 -4.57 -1.56 -7.08
C GLU A 202 -3.72 -2.81 -7.34
N GLY A 203 -4.37 -3.98 -7.32
CA GLY A 203 -3.71 -5.26 -7.57
C GLY A 203 -2.73 -5.70 -6.47
N THR A 204 -2.67 -5.01 -5.33
CA THR A 204 -1.83 -5.37 -4.19
C THR A 204 -2.28 -6.70 -3.58
N SER A 205 -1.33 -7.54 -3.16
CA SER A 205 -1.61 -8.80 -2.45
C SER A 205 -1.18 -8.71 -0.99
N PHE A 206 -2.13 -8.87 -0.07
CA PHE A 206 -1.92 -9.00 1.36
C PHE A 206 -2.03 -10.48 1.77
N GLY A 207 -0.88 -11.13 1.92
CA GLY A 207 -0.75 -12.48 2.45
C GLY A 207 -0.83 -12.51 3.98
N GLY A 208 -0.27 -11.50 4.65
CA GLY A 208 -0.40 -11.27 6.08
C GLY A 208 -1.65 -10.47 6.46
N GLU A 209 -1.76 -10.11 7.74
CA GLU A 209 -2.81 -9.21 8.20
C GLU A 209 -2.55 -7.78 7.72
N ALA A 210 -3.60 -7.08 7.27
CA ALA A 210 -3.53 -5.68 6.86
C ALA A 210 -4.39 -4.81 7.80
N ALA A 211 -3.79 -3.82 8.43
CA ALA A 211 -4.45 -2.92 9.37
C ALA A 211 -4.47 -1.47 8.85
N PHE A 212 -5.66 -0.86 8.87
CA PHE A 212 -5.89 0.51 8.40
C PHE A 212 -6.66 1.33 9.45
N ARG A 213 -6.25 1.30 10.71
CA ARG A 213 -6.96 2.03 11.78
C ARG A 213 -6.56 3.49 11.75
N ARG A 214 -7.55 4.38 11.83
CA ARG A 214 -7.40 5.84 11.84
C ARG A 214 -6.61 6.39 10.64
N VAL A 215 -6.78 5.75 9.48
CA VAL A 215 -6.19 6.22 8.23
C VAL A 215 -6.97 7.43 7.71
N ARG A 216 -6.26 8.41 7.15
CA ARG A 216 -6.87 9.54 6.44
C ARG A 216 -6.44 9.56 4.99
N VAL A 217 -7.41 9.59 4.07
CA VAL A 217 -7.17 9.74 2.64
C VAL A 217 -7.88 10.97 2.13
N ALA A 218 -7.14 11.93 1.58
CA ALA A 218 -7.70 13.20 1.15
C ALA A 218 -8.46 13.13 -0.19
N ARG A 219 -8.28 12.03 -0.95
CA ARG A 219 -9.03 11.82 -2.19
C ARG A 219 -9.50 10.37 -2.31
N HIS A 220 -8.80 9.46 -2.97
CA HIS A 220 -9.28 8.10 -3.20
C HIS A 220 -8.42 7.04 -2.51
N ALA A 221 -9.07 6.14 -1.75
CA ALA A 221 -8.49 4.90 -1.27
C ALA A 221 -8.85 3.78 -2.25
N ARG A 222 -7.85 3.28 -2.97
CA ARG A 222 -8.03 2.41 -4.14
C ARG A 222 -7.47 1.02 -3.85
N PHE A 223 -8.34 0.03 -3.79
CA PHE A 223 -8.02 -1.38 -3.53
C PHE A 223 -8.54 -2.26 -4.67
N GLU A 224 -8.65 -1.72 -5.88
CA GLU A 224 -9.17 -2.43 -7.03
C GLU A 224 -8.33 -3.68 -7.31
N ARG A 225 -8.98 -4.84 -7.45
CA ARG A 225 -8.32 -6.14 -7.66
C ARG A 225 -7.31 -6.52 -6.57
N ALA A 226 -7.36 -5.86 -5.41
CA ALA A 226 -6.53 -6.24 -4.27
C ALA A 226 -6.97 -7.58 -3.70
N LYS A 227 -6.00 -8.35 -3.18
CA LYS A 227 -6.23 -9.68 -2.63
C LYS A 227 -5.86 -9.72 -1.15
N PHE A 228 -6.77 -10.15 -0.29
CA PHE A 228 -6.56 -10.26 1.14
C PHE A 228 -6.75 -11.71 1.58
N ARG A 229 -5.69 -12.34 2.11
CA ARG A 229 -5.74 -13.76 2.52
C ARG A 229 -6.25 -13.98 3.95
N ARG A 230 -6.18 -12.96 4.82
CA ARG A 230 -6.52 -13.06 6.25
C ARG A 230 -7.61 -12.06 6.68
N GLY A 231 -8.59 -11.84 5.81
CA GLY A 231 -9.63 -10.84 5.98
C GLY A 231 -9.12 -9.42 5.77
N LEU A 232 -10.05 -8.47 5.84
CA LEU A 232 -9.77 -7.04 5.73
C LEU A 232 -10.52 -6.29 6.82
N ARG A 233 -9.77 -5.61 7.70
CA ARG A 233 -10.32 -4.62 8.64
C ARG A 233 -9.93 -3.23 8.17
N LEU A 234 -10.87 -2.58 7.50
CA LEU A 234 -10.71 -1.25 6.94
C LEU A 234 -11.38 -0.23 7.87
N GLY A 235 -10.58 0.40 8.73
CA GLY A 235 -11.02 1.50 9.59
C GLY A 235 -11.07 1.21 11.09
N PRO A 236 -11.49 2.19 11.93
CA PRO A 236 -12.14 3.45 11.56
C PRO A 236 -11.26 4.33 10.66
N LEU A 237 -11.77 4.82 9.53
CA LEU A 237 -10.99 5.69 8.62
C LEU A 237 -11.85 6.74 7.91
N VAL A 238 -11.18 7.74 7.32
CA VAL A 238 -11.82 8.79 6.52
C VAL A 238 -11.22 8.82 5.12
N ALA A 239 -12.07 8.76 4.10
CA ALA A 239 -11.67 8.97 2.70
C ALA A 239 -12.53 10.07 2.07
N ILE A 240 -11.95 11.25 1.84
CA ILE A 240 -12.69 12.45 1.40
C ILE A 240 -13.40 12.23 0.05
N GLY A 241 -12.73 11.59 -0.90
CA GLY A 241 -13.27 11.34 -2.23
C GLY A 241 -14.03 10.02 -2.34
N GLY A 242 -13.39 8.90 -1.97
CA GLY A 242 -14.07 7.60 -1.94
C GLY A 242 -13.15 6.41 -1.70
N ILE A 243 -13.78 5.26 -1.44
CA ILE A 243 -13.15 3.96 -1.24
C ILE A 243 -13.59 3.04 -2.37
N SER A 244 -12.64 2.39 -3.02
CA SER A 244 -12.90 1.43 -4.09
C SER A 244 -12.31 0.08 -3.75
N LEU A 245 -13.16 -0.92 -3.65
CA LEU A 245 -12.85 -2.34 -3.44
C LEU A 245 -13.21 -3.14 -4.69
N ALA A 246 -13.33 -2.48 -5.85
CA ALA A 246 -13.85 -3.12 -7.06
C ALA A 246 -13.01 -4.33 -7.45
N ASP A 247 -13.66 -5.47 -7.70
CA ASP A 247 -13.04 -6.75 -8.03
C ASP A 247 -12.00 -7.25 -7.00
N ALA A 248 -12.03 -6.72 -5.77
CA ALA A 248 -11.18 -7.19 -4.68
C ALA A 248 -11.62 -8.60 -4.22
N VAL A 249 -10.65 -9.37 -3.75
CA VAL A 249 -10.89 -10.73 -3.23
C VAL A 249 -10.45 -10.78 -1.78
N VAL A 250 -11.38 -11.11 -0.89
CA VAL A 250 -11.15 -11.19 0.56
C VAL A 250 -11.45 -12.60 1.03
N HIS A 251 -10.45 -13.29 1.57
CA HIS A 251 -10.63 -14.56 2.25
C HIS A 251 -10.83 -14.32 3.75
N GLY A 252 -11.95 -14.79 4.31
CA GLY A 252 -12.37 -14.44 5.67
C GLY A 252 -13.33 -13.25 5.68
N GLY A 253 -13.33 -12.48 6.77
CA GLY A 253 -14.26 -11.36 6.96
C GLY A 253 -13.82 -10.06 6.31
N LEU A 254 -14.78 -9.30 5.77
CA LEU A 254 -14.62 -7.91 5.34
C LEU A 254 -15.31 -7.00 6.36
N HIS A 255 -14.56 -6.13 7.03
CA HIS A 255 -15.12 -5.12 7.94
C HIS A 255 -14.71 -3.74 7.48
N VAL A 256 -15.66 -2.92 7.06
CA VAL A 256 -15.46 -1.55 6.63
C VAL A 256 -16.12 -0.63 7.63
N HIS A 257 -15.32 0.17 8.32
CA HIS A 257 -15.77 1.22 9.24
C HIS A 257 -15.23 2.56 8.76
N ALA A 258 -16.02 3.33 7.99
CA ALA A 258 -15.49 4.48 7.29
C ALA A 258 -16.48 5.63 7.06
N ALA A 259 -15.96 6.85 7.06
CA ALA A 259 -16.62 8.03 6.54
C ALA A 259 -16.06 8.35 5.14
N ALA A 260 -16.92 8.28 4.11
CA ALA A 260 -16.54 8.53 2.72
C ALA A 260 -17.76 8.89 1.88
N ARG A 261 -17.61 9.72 0.84
CA ARG A 261 -18.73 10.07 -0.05
C ARG A 261 -19.16 8.93 -0.96
N ARG A 262 -18.21 8.10 -1.38
CA ARG A 262 -18.45 6.99 -2.30
C ARG A 262 -17.71 5.77 -1.81
N VAL A 263 -18.41 4.64 -1.76
CA VAL A 263 -17.85 3.33 -1.47
C VAL A 263 -18.31 2.38 -2.57
N THR A 264 -17.39 1.76 -3.29
CA THR A 264 -17.74 0.74 -4.28
C THR A 264 -17.11 -0.59 -3.89
N ALA A 265 -17.94 -1.63 -3.83
CA ALA A 265 -17.53 -3.03 -3.70
C ALA A 265 -18.05 -3.83 -4.91
N ARG A 266 -18.07 -3.18 -6.09
CA ARG A 266 -18.53 -3.80 -7.33
C ARG A 266 -17.65 -4.99 -7.69
N GLY A 267 -18.25 -6.15 -7.93
CA GLY A 267 -17.51 -7.38 -8.28
C GLY A 267 -16.64 -7.94 -7.16
N THR A 268 -16.67 -7.37 -5.95
CA THR A 268 -15.89 -7.86 -4.82
C THR A 268 -16.34 -9.26 -4.44
N THR A 269 -15.40 -10.17 -4.18
CA THR A 269 -15.68 -11.52 -3.69
C THR A 269 -15.16 -11.67 -2.27
N VAL A 270 -16.05 -12.02 -1.34
CA VAL A 270 -15.73 -12.25 0.08
C VAL A 270 -16.09 -13.67 0.47
N TYR A 271 -15.08 -14.45 0.88
CA TYR A 271 -15.24 -15.79 1.43
C TYR A 271 -15.45 -15.73 2.95
N GLY A 272 -16.54 -15.10 3.36
CA GLY A 272 -16.92 -14.89 4.75
C GLY A 272 -18.02 -13.84 4.88
N ASP A 273 -18.15 -13.29 6.09
CA ASP A 273 -19.09 -12.21 6.37
C ASP A 273 -18.55 -10.86 5.91
N ALA A 274 -19.45 -9.95 5.56
CA ALA A 274 -19.12 -8.58 5.21
C ALA A 274 -19.93 -7.59 6.04
N ASP A 275 -19.25 -6.65 6.67
CA ASP A 275 -19.85 -5.60 7.49
C ASP A 275 -19.44 -4.23 6.97
N PHE A 276 -20.43 -3.43 6.58
CA PHE A 276 -20.26 -2.05 6.11
C PHE A 276 -20.90 -1.09 7.11
N ALA A 277 -20.07 -0.45 7.92
CA ALA A 277 -20.41 0.59 8.87
C ALA A 277 -19.97 1.94 8.30
N LEU A 278 -20.90 2.63 7.65
CA LEU A 278 -20.59 3.77 6.81
C LEU A 278 -21.25 5.05 7.28
N ARG A 279 -20.66 6.18 6.88
CA ARG A 279 -21.23 7.52 7.06
C ARG A 279 -20.98 8.35 5.79
N TYR A 280 -21.97 9.16 5.39
CA TYR A 280 -21.95 10.00 4.18
C TYR A 280 -21.93 9.27 2.82
N ALA A 281 -22.02 7.94 2.81
CA ALA A 281 -21.62 7.13 1.66
C ALA A 281 -22.75 6.80 0.68
N ASP A 282 -22.47 6.98 -0.60
CA ASP A 282 -23.11 6.22 -1.68
C ASP A 282 -22.40 4.87 -1.84
N LEU A 283 -23.07 3.77 -1.52
CA LEU A 283 -22.54 2.40 -1.58
C LEU A 283 -23.04 1.65 -2.82
N ASP A 284 -22.12 1.14 -3.63
CA ASP A 284 -22.39 0.25 -4.79
C ASP A 284 -21.89 -1.17 -4.51
N LEU A 285 -22.80 -2.16 -4.51
CA LEU A 285 -22.53 -3.59 -4.32
C LEU A 285 -22.81 -4.42 -5.59
N ALA A 286 -22.86 -3.79 -6.77
CA ALA A 286 -23.19 -4.50 -8.01
C ALA A 286 -22.23 -5.66 -8.29
N GLY A 287 -22.77 -6.86 -8.47
CA GLY A 287 -21.98 -8.07 -8.77
C GLY A 287 -21.10 -8.56 -7.62
N ALA A 288 -21.26 -8.02 -6.40
CA ALA A 288 -20.53 -8.51 -5.24
C ALA A 288 -21.02 -9.90 -4.83
N ALA A 289 -20.10 -10.76 -4.40
CA ALA A 289 -20.38 -12.12 -3.96
C ALA A 289 -19.87 -12.33 -2.53
N PHE A 290 -20.73 -12.84 -1.66
CA PHE A 290 -20.47 -13.09 -0.24
C PHE A 290 -20.90 -14.51 0.10
N THR A 291 -19.99 -15.32 0.64
CA THR A 291 -20.36 -16.66 1.11
C THR A 291 -21.06 -16.62 2.47
N GLY A 292 -20.83 -15.57 3.26
CA GLY A 292 -21.45 -15.31 4.56
C GLY A 292 -22.51 -14.20 4.50
N ALA A 293 -22.92 -13.68 5.66
CA ALA A 293 -23.88 -12.59 5.75
C ALA A 293 -23.24 -11.25 5.39
N ALA A 294 -23.98 -10.40 4.68
CA ALA A 294 -23.62 -9.02 4.44
C ALA A 294 -24.51 -8.07 5.26
N SER A 295 -23.90 -7.14 6.00
CA SER A 295 -24.59 -6.08 6.75
C SER A 295 -24.16 -4.71 6.26
N VAL A 296 -25.12 -3.81 6.08
CA VAL A 296 -24.88 -2.39 5.79
C VAL A 296 -25.62 -1.55 6.82
N ARG A 297 -24.88 -0.74 7.57
CA ARG A 297 -25.42 0.20 8.56
C ARG A 297 -24.93 1.62 8.31
N SER A 298 -25.84 2.57 8.46
CA SER A 298 -25.50 3.99 8.58
C SER A 298 -25.11 4.31 10.03
N LEU A 299 -24.04 5.07 10.23
CA LEU A 299 -23.57 5.50 11.54
C LEU A 299 -24.20 6.86 11.91
N PRO A 300 -24.97 6.95 13.01
CA PRO A 300 -25.67 8.19 13.39
C PRO A 300 -24.72 9.24 13.95
N GLU A 301 -23.72 8.81 14.72
CA GLU A 301 -22.72 9.66 15.34
C GLU A 301 -21.40 9.70 14.54
N PRO A 302 -20.61 10.76 14.68
CA PRO A 302 -19.24 10.80 14.18
C PRO A 302 -18.39 9.65 14.74
N ILE A 303 -17.53 9.09 13.90
CA ILE A 303 -16.59 8.02 14.20
C ILE A 303 -15.52 8.54 15.17
N PRO A 304 -15.39 7.96 16.37
CA PRO A 304 -14.40 8.41 17.36
C PRO A 304 -12.97 8.28 16.86
N GLY A 305 -12.16 9.32 17.08
CA GLY A 305 -10.72 9.31 16.81
C GLY A 305 -10.33 9.47 15.35
N VAL A 306 -11.26 9.87 14.47
CA VAL A 306 -10.96 10.34 13.11
C VAL A 306 -11.55 11.73 12.89
N MET A 307 -10.84 12.56 12.13
CA MET A 307 -11.31 13.90 11.78
C MET A 307 -12.27 13.81 10.59
N GLU A 308 -13.57 13.86 10.86
CA GLU A 308 -14.59 13.84 9.81
C GLU A 308 -14.73 15.20 9.12
N PRO A 309 -14.93 15.22 7.81
CA PRO A 309 -15.35 16.43 7.10
C PRO A 309 -16.82 16.74 7.41
N SER A 310 -17.16 18.03 7.47
CA SER A 310 -18.52 18.51 7.75
C SER A 310 -19.41 18.48 6.49
N TRP A 311 -19.81 17.29 6.02
CA TRP A 311 -20.68 17.15 4.86
C TRP A 311 -22.16 16.92 5.23
N PRO A 312 -23.11 17.70 4.69
CA PRO A 312 -24.51 17.34 4.73
C PRO A 312 -24.97 16.66 3.41
N PRO A 313 -25.88 15.66 3.45
CA PRO A 313 -26.39 14.93 4.61
C PRO A 313 -25.44 13.80 5.07
N ALA A 314 -25.53 13.39 6.34
CA ALA A 314 -24.69 12.33 6.92
C ALA A 314 -25.14 10.89 6.61
N GLY A 315 -26.23 10.73 5.86
CA GLY A 315 -26.84 9.45 5.56
C GLY A 315 -26.00 8.59 4.63
N VAL A 316 -26.38 7.32 4.55
CA VAL A 316 -25.84 6.34 3.62
C VAL A 316 -26.93 5.95 2.63
N ARG A 317 -26.60 5.90 1.34
CA ARG A 317 -27.48 5.44 0.27
C ARG A 317 -26.90 4.18 -0.37
N LEU A 318 -27.72 3.16 -0.57
CA LEU A 318 -27.33 1.98 -1.35
C LEU A 318 -27.75 2.19 -2.80
N THR A 319 -26.80 2.37 -3.71
CA THR A 319 -27.06 2.75 -5.10
C THR A 319 -27.36 1.55 -6.00
N SER A 320 -26.72 0.41 -5.75
CA SER A 320 -26.94 -0.80 -6.57
C SER A 320 -26.60 -2.07 -5.80
N VAL A 321 -27.45 -3.08 -6.02
CA VAL A 321 -27.25 -4.48 -5.57
C VAL A 321 -27.51 -5.44 -6.74
N GLN A 322 -27.39 -4.96 -7.99
CA GLN A 322 -27.63 -5.79 -9.16
C GLN A 322 -26.65 -6.97 -9.19
N ARG A 323 -27.17 -8.19 -9.38
CA ARG A 323 -26.36 -9.43 -9.44
C ARG A 323 -25.55 -9.69 -8.16
N ILE A 324 -25.97 -9.16 -7.01
CA ILE A 324 -25.38 -9.54 -5.73
C ILE A 324 -25.66 -11.02 -5.46
N ASP A 325 -24.67 -11.73 -4.95
CA ASP A 325 -24.79 -13.10 -4.45
C ASP A 325 -24.47 -13.11 -2.96
N ALA A 326 -25.49 -13.29 -2.11
CA ALA A 326 -25.32 -13.33 -0.66
C ALA A 326 -26.45 -14.15 -0.02
N PRO A 327 -26.16 -15.04 0.95
CA PRO A 327 -27.17 -15.73 1.76
C PRO A 327 -28.12 -14.77 2.50
N LEU A 328 -27.61 -13.63 2.96
CA LEU A 328 -28.37 -12.63 3.69
C LEU A 328 -27.77 -11.25 3.49
N LEU A 329 -28.61 -10.26 3.18
CA LEU A 329 -28.24 -8.85 3.19
C LEU A 329 -29.10 -8.09 4.21
N GLN A 330 -28.49 -7.64 5.30
CA GLN A 330 -29.13 -6.79 6.32
C GLN A 330 -28.80 -5.33 6.05
N VAL A 331 -29.83 -4.48 6.07
CA VAL A 331 -29.68 -3.04 5.78
C VAL A 331 -30.41 -2.24 6.86
N THR A 332 -29.68 -1.36 7.56
CA THR A 332 -30.18 -0.60 8.71
C THR A 332 -29.84 0.89 8.58
N GLY A 333 -30.87 1.75 8.56
CA GLY A 333 -30.68 3.21 8.49
C GLY A 333 -30.11 3.72 7.16
N VAL A 334 -30.28 2.97 6.07
CA VAL A 334 -29.75 3.28 4.73
C VAL A 334 -30.90 3.61 3.77
N ASP A 335 -30.71 4.63 2.94
CA ASP A 335 -31.63 5.02 1.86
C ASP A 335 -31.56 4.02 0.69
N LEU A 336 -32.73 3.54 0.26
CA LEU A 336 -32.91 2.59 -0.84
C LEU A 336 -33.72 3.19 -2.01
N GLY A 337 -34.07 4.48 -1.99
CA GLY A 337 -35.02 5.09 -2.91
C GLY A 337 -34.65 4.97 -4.39
N GLU A 338 -33.36 5.08 -4.71
CA GLU A 338 -32.82 4.97 -6.08
C GLU A 338 -32.01 3.67 -6.29
N CYS A 339 -32.18 2.68 -5.40
CA CYS A 339 -31.38 1.46 -5.43
C CYS A 339 -31.72 0.59 -6.65
N ALA A 340 -30.71 0.28 -7.47
CA ALA A 340 -30.85 -0.67 -8.56
C ALA A 340 -30.92 -2.11 -8.03
N LEU A 341 -32.15 -2.64 -7.90
CA LEU A 341 -32.42 -3.99 -7.40
C LEU A 341 -32.21 -5.08 -8.48
N PRO A 342 -32.00 -6.36 -8.09
CA PRO A 342 -31.90 -7.45 -9.03
C PRO A 342 -33.21 -7.58 -9.83
N ARG A 343 -33.11 -7.69 -11.16
CA ARG A 343 -34.29 -8.02 -11.99
C ARG A 343 -34.83 -9.36 -11.52
N ARG A 344 -36.12 -9.43 -11.16
CA ARG A 344 -36.79 -10.72 -10.95
C ARG A 344 -36.64 -11.53 -12.24
N PRO A 345 -36.30 -12.83 -12.19
CA PRO A 345 -36.39 -13.65 -13.39
C PRO A 345 -37.85 -13.59 -13.88
N GLU A 346 -38.05 -13.19 -15.13
CA GLU A 346 -39.36 -13.24 -15.77
C GLU A 346 -39.89 -14.67 -15.63
N ARG A 347 -41.04 -14.83 -14.97
CA ARG A 347 -41.75 -16.09 -14.98
C ARG A 347 -42.14 -16.38 -16.43
N ARG A 348 -41.46 -17.31 -17.10
CA ARG A 348 -42.02 -17.94 -18.29
C ARG A 348 -43.35 -18.57 -17.87
N ALA A 349 -44.44 -18.08 -18.43
CA ALA A 349 -45.77 -18.64 -18.25
C ALA A 349 -45.77 -20.07 -18.82
N GLY A 350 -45.74 -21.08 -17.95
CA GLY A 350 -45.79 -22.49 -18.40
C GLY A 350 -45.10 -23.49 -17.48
N GLY A 351 -45.29 -23.42 -16.17
CA GLY A 351 -44.73 -24.42 -15.24
C GLY A 351 -45.24 -24.28 -13.82
N ARG A 352 -45.81 -25.37 -13.29
CA ARG A 352 -46.43 -25.53 -11.96
C ARG A 352 -45.53 -24.97 -10.83
N PRO A 353 -46.09 -24.30 -9.80
CA PRO A 353 -45.27 -23.64 -8.78
C PRO A 353 -44.58 -24.66 -7.85
N PRO A 354 -43.28 -24.51 -7.54
CA PRO A 354 -42.71 -25.09 -6.34
C PRO A 354 -43.00 -24.19 -5.11
N ALA A 355 -42.95 -24.80 -3.92
CA ALA A 355 -43.31 -24.21 -2.63
C ALA A 355 -42.63 -22.86 -2.32
N PRO A 356 -43.25 -21.98 -1.51
CA PRO A 356 -42.77 -20.62 -1.28
C PRO A 356 -41.44 -20.62 -0.52
N ARG A 357 -40.37 -20.13 -1.16
CA ARG A 357 -39.14 -19.72 -0.48
C ARG A 357 -39.36 -18.36 0.18
N ARG A 358 -39.01 -18.28 1.47
CA ARG A 358 -39.14 -17.09 2.34
C ARG A 358 -38.40 -15.89 1.75
N SER A 359 -38.98 -14.69 1.93
CA SER A 359 -38.45 -13.41 1.48
C SER A 359 -37.05 -13.12 2.04
N TRP A 360 -36.10 -12.80 1.16
CA TRP A 360 -34.70 -12.47 1.48
C TRP A 360 -34.48 -11.03 2.00
N LEU A 361 -35.52 -10.20 1.99
CA LEU A 361 -35.49 -8.82 2.45
C LEU A 361 -36.38 -8.69 3.69
N ARG A 362 -35.77 -8.49 4.86
CA ARG A 362 -36.48 -8.05 6.08
C ARG A 362 -36.14 -6.59 6.35
N ARG A 363 -37.11 -5.70 6.14
CA ARG A 363 -37.08 -4.35 6.73
C ARG A 363 -37.39 -4.49 8.21
N ALA A 364 -36.45 -4.15 9.08
CA ALA A 364 -36.76 -3.93 10.49
C ALA A 364 -37.27 -2.48 10.62
N THR A 365 -38.58 -2.31 10.76
CA THR A 365 -39.16 -1.02 11.18
C THR A 365 -39.03 -0.91 12.69
N GLY A 366 -38.13 -0.06 13.17
CA GLY A 366 -38.13 0.35 14.58
C GLY A 366 -39.31 1.29 14.85
N ARG A 367 -40.25 0.82 15.68
CA ARG A 367 -41.08 1.61 16.60
C ARG A 367 -40.71 1.04 17.99
N SER A 368 -40.46 1.79 19.06
CA SER A 368 -40.74 3.19 19.41
C SER A 368 -39.64 3.66 20.35
#